data_AF-A0A3S1Z3P5-F1
#
_entry.id   AF-A0A3S1Z3P5-F1
#
_cell.length_a   1.000
_cell.length_b   1.000
_cell.length_c   1.000
_cell.angle_alpha   90.00
_cell.angle_beta   90.00
_cell.angle_gamma   90.00
#
_symmetry.space_group_name_H-M   'P 1'
#
loop_
_entity.id
_entity.type
_entity.pdbx_description
1 polymer ?
#
loop_
_entity_poly.entity_id
_entity_poly.type
_entity_poly.pdbx_seq_one_letter_code
_entity_poly.pdbx_strand_id
1 'polypeptide(L)' 'AWLRQANEVCVVMKKAEAERLQAAGAGCYDWRKPRGFDGHISEDELLYRFVTSFATTADEVDRFGQLIA' A
#
# COMPACT_ATOMS: atom_id res chain seq x y z
N ALA A 1 18.77 16.49 -13.62
CA ALA A 1 17.77 15.45 -13.34
C ALA A 1 18.04 14.93 -11.93
N TRP A 2 17.08 14.70 -11.03
CA TRP A 2 15.84 13.95 -11.18
C TRP A 2 14.94 14.27 -9.97
N LEU A 3 13.67 14.67 -10.17
CA LEU A 3 12.70 14.66 -9.08
C LEU A 3 12.47 13.19 -8.72
N ARG A 4 13.01 12.74 -7.59
CA ARG A 4 12.70 11.40 -7.05
C ARG A 4 11.23 11.37 -6.70
N GLN A 5 10.40 10.83 -7.60
CA GLN A 5 9.06 10.43 -7.24
C GLN A 5 9.18 9.26 -6.26
N ALA A 6 8.45 9.34 -5.15
CA ALA A 6 8.43 8.25 -4.17
C ALA A 6 8.00 6.96 -4.87
N ASN A 7 8.76 5.89 -4.67
CA ASN A 7 8.43 4.56 -5.18
C ASN A 7 7.55 3.79 -4.19
N GLU A 8 6.91 4.51 -3.27
CA GLU A 8 6.06 3.93 -2.24
C GLU A 8 4.79 4.75 -2.06
N VAL A 9 3.70 4.05 -1.81
CA VAL A 9 2.41 4.61 -1.42
C VAL A 9 2.04 4.00 -0.08
N CYS A 10 1.67 4.86 0.88
CA CYS A 10 1.24 4.44 2.20
C CYS A 10 -0.25 4.75 2.38
N VAL A 11 -1.03 3.77 2.82
CA VAL A 11 -2.50 3.83 2.91
C VAL A 11 -2.95 3.32 4.27
N VAL A 12 -3.86 4.03 4.94
CA VAL A 12 -4.59 3.49 6.09
C VAL A 12 -5.74 2.65 5.54
N MET A 13 -5.78 1.36 5.89
CA MET A 13 -6.86 0.47 5.48
C MET A 13 -7.16 -0.59 6.54
N LYS A 14 -8.33 -1.21 6.44
CA LYS A 14 -8.76 -2.30 7.33
C LYS A 14 -7.82 -3.50 7.20
N LYS A 15 -7.53 -4.15 8.33
CA LYS A 15 -6.72 -5.37 8.41
C LYS A 15 -7.26 -6.47 7.48
N ALA A 16 -8.58 -6.68 7.49
CA ALA A 16 -9.23 -7.69 6.65
C ALA A 16 -9.06 -7.43 5.14
N GLU A 17 -9.04 -6.16 4.74
CA GLU A 17 -8.83 -5.78 3.33
C GLU A 17 -7.37 -6.02 2.93
N ALA A 18 -6.43 -5.70 3.81
CA ALA A 18 -5.02 -6.03 3.59
C ALA A 18 -4.79 -7.54 3.44
N GLU A 19 -5.40 -8.34 4.31
CA GLU A 19 -5.35 -9.80 4.24
C GLU A 19 -5.91 -10.33 2.91
N ARG A 20 -7.05 -9.80 2.44
CA ARG A 20 -7.63 -10.14 1.14
C ARG A 20 -6.67 -9.81 -0.01
N LEU A 21 -6.08 -8.62 -0.01
CA LEU A 21 -5.16 -8.18 -1.05
C LEU A 21 -3.87 -9.02 -1.05
N GLN A 22 -3.31 -9.34 0.13
CA GLN A 22 -2.14 -10.21 0.26
C GLN A 22 -2.44 -11.64 -0.22
N ALA A 23 -3.61 -12.18 0.11
CA ALA A 23 -4.05 -13.48 -0.37
C ALA A 23 -4.21 -13.52 -1.90
N ALA A 24 -4.54 -12.38 -2.52
CA ALA A 24 -4.57 -12.20 -3.98
C ALA A 24 -3.19 -11.92 -4.61
N GLY A 25 -2.11 -11.89 -3.80
CA GLY A 25 -0.74 -11.72 -4.25
C GLY A 25 -0.23 -10.27 -4.26
N ALA A 26 -0.98 -9.31 -3.70
CA ALA A 26 -0.53 -7.92 -3.62
C ALA A 26 0.59 -7.77 -2.57
N GLY A 27 1.69 -7.10 -2.95
CA GLY A 27 2.83 -6.82 -2.08
C GLY A 27 2.61 -5.61 -1.17
N CYS A 28 1.72 -5.73 -0.18
CA CYS A 28 1.51 -4.71 0.84
C CYS A 28 1.93 -5.18 2.23
N TYR A 29 2.54 -4.29 3.00
CA TYR A 29 3.14 -4.62 4.29
C TYR A 29 2.71 -3.64 5.37
N ASP A 30 2.46 -4.13 6.59
CA ASP A 30 2.26 -3.29 7.77
C ASP A 30 3.47 -2.36 7.95
N TRP A 31 3.17 -1.07 8.09
CA TRP A 31 4.14 -0.02 8.28
C TRP A 31 3.85 0.75 9.56
N ARG A 32 4.90 0.98 10.36
CA ARG A 32 4.78 1.77 11.57
C ARG A 32 4.35 3.19 11.24
N LYS A 33 3.37 3.69 12.00
CA LYS A 33 2.92 5.09 11.95
C LYS A 33 4.14 6.04 12.07
N PRO A 34 4.40 6.92 11.09
CA PRO A 34 5.50 7.87 11.15
C PRO A 34 5.38 8.84 12.32
N ARG A 35 6.52 9.28 12.85
CA ARG A 35 6.56 10.32 13.88
C ARG A 35 5.99 11.61 13.28
N GLY A 36 4.94 12.16 13.90
CA GLY A 36 4.24 13.36 13.43
C GLY A 36 3.09 13.09 12.44
N PHE A 37 2.67 11.83 12.27
CA PHE A 37 1.42 11.55 11.57
C PHE A 37 0.22 11.87 12.48
N ASP A 38 -0.50 12.94 12.15
CA ASP A 38 -1.68 13.38 12.92
C ASP A 38 -2.99 12.74 12.44
N GLY A 39 -2.93 11.87 11.43
CA GLY A 39 -4.09 11.12 10.94
C GLY A 39 -4.60 10.08 11.94
N HIS A 40 -5.91 9.85 11.89
CA HIS A 40 -6.59 8.82 12.65
C HIS A 40 -6.37 7.43 12.02
N ILE A 41 -6.21 6.42 12.87
CA ILE A 41 -6.15 5.01 12.51
C ILE A 41 -7.01 4.30 13.55
N SER A 42 -8.08 3.65 13.10
CA SER A 42 -9.02 2.90 13.95
C SER A 42 -8.39 1.59 14.46
N GLU A 43 -9.02 0.93 15.43
CA GLU A 43 -8.52 -0.33 16.01
C GLU A 43 -8.44 -1.47 14.98
N ASP A 44 -9.30 -1.47 13.96
CA ASP A 44 -9.34 -2.45 12.87
C ASP A 44 -8.51 -2.03 11.65
N GLU A 45 -7.79 -0.90 11.72
CA GLU A 45 -6.99 -0.35 10.64
C GLU A 45 -5.49 -0.39 10.97
N LEU A 46 -4.67 -0.43 9.93
CA LEU A 46 -3.23 -0.20 10.01
C LEU A 46 -2.77 0.66 8.83
N LEU A 47 -1.58 1.23 8.96
CA LEU A 47 -0.90 1.88 7.86
C LEU A 47 -0.16 0.81 7.06
N TYR A 48 -0.50 0.65 5.79
CA TYR A 48 0.15 -0.29 4.89
C TYR A 48 0.97 0.45 3.85
N ARG A 49 2.12 -0.13 3.52
CA ARG A 49 3.02 0.39 2.49
C ARG A 49 3.07 -0.54 1.29
N PHE A 50 2.87 0.06 0.12
CA PHE A 50 3.06 -0.53 -1.19
C PHE A 50 4.34 0.04 -1.78
N VAL A 51 5.24 -0.81 -2.25
CA VAL A 51 6.50 -0.39 -2.85
C VAL A 51 6.53 -0.83 -4.30
N THR A 52 6.64 0.12 -5.21
CA THR A 52 6.94 -0.13 -6.61
C THR A 52 8.44 -0.12 -6.84
N SER A 53 8.88 -0.85 -7.85
CA SER A 53 10.27 -0.91 -8.27
C SER A 53 10.37 -0.85 -9.79
N PHE A 54 11.58 -0.81 -10.32
CA PHE A 54 11.82 -0.94 -11.76
C PHE A 54 11.28 -2.26 -12.34
N ALA A 55 11.02 -3.27 -11.50
CA ALA A 55 10.44 -4.54 -11.91
C ALA A 55 8.91 -4.54 -11.90
N THR A 56 8.25 -3.54 -11.32
CA THR A 56 6.80 -3.44 -11.30
C THR A 56 6.28 -3.08 -12.69
N THR A 57 5.40 -3.91 -13.24
CA THR A 57 4.82 -3.76 -14.58
C THR A 57 3.48 -3.02 -14.54
N ALA A 58 3.08 -2.42 -15.67
CA ALA A 58 1.76 -1.81 -15.80
C ALA A 58 0.63 -2.83 -15.56
N ASP A 59 0.77 -4.05 -16.09
CA ASP A 59 -0.21 -5.12 -15.92
C ASP A 59 -0.40 -5.53 -14.44
N GLU A 60 0.66 -5.49 -13.63
CA GLU A 60 0.54 -5.70 -12.18
C GLU A 60 -0.25 -4.59 -11.49
N VAL A 61 -0.05 -3.34 -11.92
CA VAL A 61 -0.82 -2.18 -11.42
C VAL A 61 -2.27 -2.26 -11.85
N ASP A 62 -2.56 -2.66 -13.09
CA ASP A 62 -3.93 -2.79 -13.60
C ASP A 62 -4.68 -3.93 -12.90
N ARG A 63 -4.03 -5.10 -12.69
CA ARG A 63 -4.60 -6.20 -11.90
C ARG A 63 -4.88 -5.77 -10.47
N PHE A 64 -3.98 -5.00 -9.85
CA PHE A 64 -4.22 -4.44 -8.54
C PHE A 64 -5.42 -3.50 -8.54
N GLY A 65 -5.55 -2.63 -9.54
CA GLY A 65 -6.71 -1.75 -9.72
C GLY A 65 -8.04 -2.51 -9.79
N GLN A 66 -8.06 -3.66 -10.45
CA GLN A 66 -9.24 -4.53 -10.51
C GLN A 66 -9.59 -5.18 -9.16
N LEU A 67 -8.61 -5.38 -8.27
CA LEU A 67 -8.87 -5.95 -6.95
C LEU A 67 -9.54 -4.96 -6.00
N ILE A 68 -9.29 -3.66 -6.17
CA ILE A 68 -9.74 -2.59 -5.24
C ILE A 68 -10.93 -1.77 -5.76
N ALA A 69 -11.38 -1.99 -6.99
CA ALA A 69 -12.55 -1.34 -7.60
C ALA A 69 -13.86 -1.98 -7.14
#